data_AF-A0A2E8JPK8-F1
#
_entry.id   AF-A0A2E8JPK8-F1
#
_cell.length_a   1.000
_cell.length_b   1.000
_cell.length_c   1.000
_cell.angle_alpha   90.00
_cell.angle_beta   90.00
_cell.angle_gamma   90.00
#
_symmetry.space_group_name_H-M   'P 1'
#
loop_
_entity.id
_entity.type
_entity.pdbx_description
1 polymer ?
#
loop_
_entity_poly.entity_id
_entity_poly.type
_entity_poly.pdbx_seq_one_letter_code
_entity_poly.pdbx_strand_id
1 'polypeptide(L)'
;MDFKTSKKSILSPEIQLGPAGIIHSPNFKRWFDGSKVINDQGSPLVVFHGTKETAFDTFNSDLIGQSGRSEGAGFYFTTERSVAEGYGEGGRVLEVYLNIKNPMRYQEPAFSRAKTVELISVVAKIEALKEEMDIRDGFLSNFADTYSGSIERAYQVAADLLCEEDDALSQIGSLIGSGVSADIVNSGLYQALGFDGFLAKGFSGMGKSGGQIWIAMKPQQIKSATENCGLFDPENPNFKS
;
A
#
# COMPACT_ATOMS: atom_id res chain seq x y z
N MET A 1 36.59 -34.87 36.34
CA MET A 1 36.28 -33.59 37.00
C MET A 1 37.45 -32.69 36.65
N ASP A 2 37.36 -31.62 35.85
CA ASP A 2 36.23 -30.76 35.58
C ASP A 2 36.27 -30.09 34.21
N PHE A 3 35.08 -29.64 33.83
CA PHE A 3 34.64 -29.20 32.52
C PHE A 3 35.19 -27.82 32.11
N LYS A 4 35.48 -27.71 30.81
CA LYS A 4 35.55 -26.46 30.04
C LYS A 4 34.35 -25.56 30.33
N THR A 5 34.57 -24.26 30.52
CA THR A 5 33.56 -23.25 30.18
C THR A 5 34.18 -22.10 29.38
N SER A 6 33.70 -22.03 28.15
CA SER A 6 33.92 -20.99 27.15
C SER A 6 33.35 -19.65 27.63
N LYS A 7 34.06 -18.56 27.34
CA LYS A 7 33.57 -17.18 27.50
C LYS A 7 32.35 -16.99 26.59
N LYS A 8 31.16 -17.00 27.20
CA LYS A 8 29.92 -16.58 26.56
C LYS A 8 30.04 -15.09 26.22
N SER A 9 29.98 -14.78 24.93
CA SER A 9 29.73 -13.44 24.40
C SER A 9 28.45 -12.90 25.05
N ILE A 10 28.60 -11.86 25.88
CA ILE A 10 27.46 -11.11 26.42
C ILE A 10 27.01 -10.20 25.29
N LEU A 11 25.89 -10.58 24.65
CA LEU A 11 25.12 -9.69 23.79
C LEU A 11 24.72 -8.46 24.63
N SER A 12 24.97 -7.28 24.08
CA SER A 12 24.59 -5.99 24.64
C SER A 12 23.09 -5.93 24.90
N PRO A 13 22.61 -5.29 25.99
CA PRO A 13 21.19 -5.16 26.25
C PRO A 13 20.52 -4.32 25.16
N GLU A 14 19.42 -4.83 24.61
CA GLU A 14 18.50 -4.07 23.76
C GLU A 14 18.09 -2.79 24.50
N ILE A 15 18.62 -1.66 24.05
CA ILE A 15 18.13 -0.36 24.50
C ILE A 15 16.73 -0.24 23.91
N GLN A 16 15.73 -0.50 24.73
CA GLN A 16 14.34 -0.22 24.41
C GLN A 16 14.18 1.30 24.36
N LEU A 17 14.51 1.87 23.21
CA LEU A 17 14.37 3.30 22.93
C LEU A 17 12.88 3.64 23.07
N GLY A 18 12.56 4.63 23.90
CA GLY A 18 11.19 5.17 23.94
C GLY A 18 10.76 5.71 22.56
N PRO A 19 9.48 6.09 22.38
CA PRO A 19 8.92 6.49 21.09
C PRO A 19 9.71 7.58 20.35
N ALA A 20 10.42 8.45 21.07
CA ALA A 20 11.29 9.47 20.49
C ALA A 20 12.67 8.96 20.05
N GLY A 21 13.21 7.90 20.68
CA GLY A 21 14.51 7.34 20.32
C GLY A 21 14.43 6.42 19.09
N ILE A 22 13.28 5.76 18.88
CA ILE A 22 13.11 4.76 17.82
C ILE A 22 13.23 5.37 16.41
N ILE A 23 12.72 6.60 16.21
CA ILE A 23 12.80 7.34 14.94
C ILE A 23 14.21 7.80 14.59
N HIS A 24 15.12 7.82 15.56
CA HIS A 24 16.52 8.18 15.33
C HIS A 24 17.41 6.96 15.04
N SER A 25 16.86 5.74 15.16
CA SER A 25 17.58 4.50 14.89
C SER A 25 17.98 4.38 13.41
N PRO A 26 19.10 3.71 13.10
CA PRO A 26 19.50 3.44 11.72
C PRO A 26 18.46 2.64 10.93
N ASN A 27 17.78 1.71 11.60
CA ASN A 27 16.73 0.87 11.00
C ASN A 27 15.54 1.72 10.54
N PHE A 28 15.01 2.55 11.44
CA PHE A 28 13.92 3.46 11.10
C PHE A 28 14.30 4.38 9.94
N LYS A 29 15.46 5.04 10.02
CA LYS A 29 15.92 5.97 8.97
C LYS A 29 16.03 5.28 7.61
N ARG A 30 16.57 4.06 7.56
CA ARG A 30 16.69 3.30 6.31
C ARG A 30 15.32 2.93 5.75
N TRP A 31 14.41 2.44 6.58
CA TRP A 31 13.07 2.07 6.14
C TRP A 31 12.27 3.28 5.69
N PHE A 32 12.26 4.37 6.47
CA PHE A 32 11.47 5.57 6.22
C PHE A 32 12.06 6.50 5.14
N ASP A 33 13.26 6.22 4.63
CA ASP A 33 13.97 7.08 3.69
C ASP A 33 13.14 7.38 2.44
N GLY A 34 12.97 8.68 2.16
CA GLY A 34 12.18 9.18 1.03
C GLY A 34 10.67 9.22 1.23
N SER A 35 10.14 8.76 2.38
CA SER A 35 8.71 8.84 2.67
C SER A 35 8.21 10.29 2.64
N LYS A 36 6.99 10.47 2.11
CA LYS A 36 6.27 11.75 2.06
C LYS A 36 5.31 11.93 3.22
N VAL A 37 5.18 10.93 4.10
CA VAL A 37 4.28 10.96 5.26
C VAL A 37 4.97 11.64 6.44
N ILE A 38 5.23 12.94 6.27
CA ILE A 38 5.94 13.81 7.22
C ILE A 38 5.06 14.98 7.65
N ASN A 39 5.36 15.55 8.82
CA ASN A 39 4.71 16.77 9.29
C ASN A 39 5.35 18.02 8.64
N ASP A 40 4.80 19.20 8.97
CA ASP A 40 5.28 20.48 8.42
C ASP A 40 6.73 20.83 8.78
N GLN A 41 7.30 20.16 9.79
CA GLN A 41 8.70 20.32 10.21
C GLN A 41 9.63 19.30 9.55
N GLY A 42 9.10 18.42 8.69
CA GLY A 42 9.85 17.36 8.04
C GLY A 42 10.11 16.11 8.88
N SER A 43 9.54 16.02 10.09
CA SER A 43 9.64 14.83 10.93
C SER A 43 8.62 13.78 10.50
N PRO A 44 8.87 12.48 10.74
CA PRO A 44 7.90 11.41 10.49
C PRO A 44 6.55 11.72 11.14
N LEU A 45 5.46 11.57 10.37
CA LEU A 45 4.11 11.80 10.85
C LEU A 45 3.48 10.49 11.29
N VAL A 46 2.97 10.45 12.52
CA VAL A 46 2.11 9.37 12.99
C VAL A 46 0.72 9.56 12.40
N VAL A 47 0.19 8.51 11.79
CA VAL A 47 -1.18 8.44 11.26
C VAL A 47 -1.95 7.30 11.91
N PHE A 48 -3.28 7.34 11.79
CA PHE A 48 -4.19 6.49 12.55
C PHE A 48 -4.99 5.56 11.65
N HIS A 49 -5.17 4.32 12.10
CA HIS A 49 -6.04 3.32 11.47
C HIS A 49 -6.96 2.71 12.51
N GLY A 50 -8.28 2.75 12.27
CA GLY A 50 -9.26 2.08 13.10
C GLY A 50 -9.44 0.63 12.67
N THR A 51 -9.34 -0.31 13.60
CA THR A 51 -9.64 -1.72 13.35
C THR A 51 -10.58 -2.26 14.43
N LYS A 52 -11.48 -3.16 14.04
CA LYS A 52 -12.34 -3.91 14.97
C LYS A 52 -11.60 -5.05 15.67
N GLU A 53 -10.41 -5.40 15.19
CA GLU A 53 -9.59 -6.45 15.79
C GLU A 53 -8.85 -5.94 17.03
N THR A 54 -9.04 -6.61 18.16
CA THR A 54 -8.35 -6.26 19.42
C THR A 54 -6.91 -6.75 19.45
N ALA A 55 -6.62 -7.85 18.75
CA ALA A 55 -5.27 -8.34 18.47
C ALA A 55 -4.98 -8.17 16.99
N PHE A 56 -3.91 -7.43 16.66
CA PHE A 56 -3.56 -7.09 15.28
C PHE A 56 -2.05 -7.23 15.09
N ASP A 57 -1.64 -7.80 13.96
CA ASP A 57 -0.22 -8.03 13.61
C ASP A 57 0.09 -7.68 12.14
N THR A 58 -0.85 -7.90 11.22
CA THR A 58 -0.58 -7.77 9.77
C THR A 58 -1.81 -7.24 9.04
N PHE A 59 -1.58 -6.33 8.09
CA PHE A 59 -2.58 -5.89 7.14
C PHE A 59 -2.73 -6.95 6.03
N ASN A 60 -3.94 -7.47 5.83
CA ASN A 60 -4.17 -8.51 4.81
C ASN A 60 -4.63 -7.89 3.48
N SER A 61 -3.82 -8.06 2.42
CA SER A 61 -4.14 -7.56 1.07
C SER A 61 -5.45 -8.13 0.50
N ASP A 62 -5.88 -9.32 0.93
CA ASP A 62 -7.12 -9.94 0.47
C ASP A 62 -8.38 -9.19 0.97
N LEU A 63 -8.21 -8.31 1.96
CA LEU A 63 -9.29 -7.49 2.50
C LEU A 63 -9.41 -6.12 1.80
N ILE A 64 -8.49 -5.78 0.89
CA ILE A 64 -8.53 -4.52 0.16
C ILE A 64 -9.83 -4.43 -0.64
N GLY A 65 -10.55 -3.31 -0.46
CA GLY A 65 -11.82 -3.03 -1.15
C GLY A 65 -13.08 -3.47 -0.41
N GLN A 66 -12.99 -4.31 0.64
CA GLN A 66 -14.17 -4.76 1.39
C GLN A 66 -14.87 -3.64 2.18
N SER A 67 -14.12 -2.58 2.53
CA SER A 67 -14.65 -1.38 3.20
C SER A 67 -14.71 -0.15 2.28
N GLY A 68 -14.66 -0.36 0.97
CA GLY A 68 -14.59 0.69 -0.04
C GLY A 68 -13.19 0.92 -0.60
N ARG A 69 -13.14 1.73 -1.66
CA ARG A 69 -11.94 2.08 -2.44
C ARG A 69 -11.99 3.49 -3.00
N SER A 70 -12.84 4.35 -2.42
CA SER A 70 -13.23 5.64 -2.98
C SER A 70 -12.08 6.60 -3.24
N GLU A 71 -10.96 6.46 -2.52
CA GLU A 71 -9.77 7.32 -2.60
C GLU A 71 -8.52 6.55 -3.08
N GLY A 72 -8.66 5.26 -3.35
CA GLY A 72 -7.56 4.35 -3.64
C GLY A 72 -7.85 2.95 -3.14
N ALA A 73 -7.28 1.93 -3.79
CA ALA A 73 -7.41 0.56 -3.34
C ALA A 73 -6.24 0.22 -2.40
N GLY A 74 -6.47 0.17 -1.09
CA GLY A 74 -5.44 -0.22 -0.12
C GLY A 74 -5.87 -0.11 1.34
N PHE A 75 -4.90 0.05 2.22
CA PHE A 75 -5.09 0.22 3.66
C PHE A 75 -5.16 1.70 4.02
N TYR A 76 -6.27 2.12 4.62
CA TYR A 76 -6.58 3.52 4.87
C TYR A 76 -6.04 4.01 6.21
N PHE A 77 -5.45 5.20 6.20
CA PHE A 77 -4.93 5.90 7.37
C PHE A 77 -5.34 7.37 7.31
N THR A 78 -5.58 7.96 8.48
CA THR A 78 -5.94 9.39 8.59
C THR A 78 -5.04 10.10 9.58
N THR A 79 -4.81 11.39 9.37
CA THR A 79 -4.16 12.25 10.37
C THR A 79 -5.10 12.66 11.51
N GLU A 80 -6.40 12.39 11.40
CA GLU A 80 -7.41 12.71 12.41
C GLU A 80 -7.77 11.46 13.22
N ARG A 81 -7.29 11.39 14.47
CA ARG A 81 -7.57 10.23 15.34
C ARG A 81 -9.06 9.94 15.50
N SER A 82 -9.89 10.97 15.67
CA SER A 82 -11.34 10.83 15.84
C SER A 82 -12.02 10.13 14.66
N VAL A 83 -11.48 10.29 13.45
CA VAL A 83 -11.98 9.58 12.26
C VAL A 83 -11.61 8.10 12.34
N ALA A 84 -10.37 7.77 12.71
CA ALA A 84 -9.96 6.38 12.92
C ALA A 84 -10.75 5.70 14.05
N GLU A 85 -11.05 6.40 15.14
CA GLU A 85 -11.89 5.88 16.24
C GLU A 85 -13.26 5.43 15.76
N GLY A 86 -13.89 6.16 14.82
CA GLY A 86 -15.17 5.77 14.23
C GLY A 86 -15.10 4.46 13.44
N TYR A 87 -14.01 4.19 12.74
CA TYR A 87 -13.82 2.91 12.02
C TYR A 87 -13.42 1.76 12.94
N GLY A 88 -12.81 2.07 14.08
CA GLY A 88 -12.36 1.12 15.11
C GLY A 88 -13.35 0.90 16.25
N GLU A 89 -14.62 1.30 16.12
CA GLU A 89 -15.62 1.17 17.19
C GLU A 89 -15.70 -0.29 17.68
N GLY A 90 -15.52 -0.51 18.98
CA GLY A 90 -15.48 -1.84 19.60
C GLY A 90 -14.14 -2.58 19.46
N GLY A 91 -13.16 -2.00 18.76
CA GLY A 91 -11.80 -2.51 18.62
C GLY A 91 -10.75 -1.53 19.14
N ARG A 92 -9.78 -1.16 18.30
CA ARG A 92 -8.66 -0.27 18.66
C ARG A 92 -8.23 0.63 17.50
N VAL A 93 -7.56 1.72 17.86
CA VAL A 93 -6.85 2.60 16.92
C VAL A 93 -5.37 2.25 16.92
N LEU A 94 -4.82 2.00 15.74
CA LEU A 94 -3.40 1.80 15.50
C LEU A 94 -2.74 3.15 15.21
N GLU A 95 -1.58 3.36 15.80
CA GLU A 95 -0.70 4.50 15.51
C GLU A 95 0.47 3.97 14.71
N VAL A 96 0.66 4.47 13.49
CA VAL A 96 1.66 3.93 12.57
C VAL A 96 2.45 5.03 11.90
N TYR A 97 3.66 4.68 11.47
CA TYR A 97 4.39 5.36 10.42
C TYR A 97 4.11 4.68 9.09
N LEU A 98 4.14 5.47 8.01
CA LEU A 98 3.99 4.98 6.65
C LEU A 98 5.22 5.31 5.80
N ASN A 99 5.63 4.36 4.98
CA ASN A 99 6.65 4.56 3.96
C ASN A 99 6.01 4.61 2.57
N ILE A 100 5.55 5.81 2.20
CA ILE A 100 4.95 6.10 0.88
C ILE A 100 5.77 7.24 0.26
N LYS A 101 6.46 6.98 -0.84
CA LYS A 101 7.46 7.86 -1.45
C LYS A 101 6.91 8.63 -2.65
N ASN A 102 6.00 8.01 -3.40
CA ASN A 102 5.36 8.58 -4.58
C ASN A 102 3.85 8.30 -4.56
N PRO A 103 3.09 9.03 -3.73
CA PRO A 103 1.65 8.86 -3.66
C PRO A 103 0.97 9.42 -4.90
N MET A 104 0.06 8.66 -5.50
CA MET A 104 -0.89 9.18 -6.46
C MET A 104 -1.92 10.04 -5.74
N ARG A 105 -2.23 11.23 -6.27
CA ARG A 105 -3.21 12.13 -5.64
C ARG A 105 -4.64 11.72 -6.03
N TYR A 106 -5.61 12.01 -5.18
CA TYR A 106 -7.03 11.77 -5.46
C TYR A 106 -7.49 12.37 -6.81
N GLN A 107 -6.98 13.56 -7.15
CA GLN A 107 -7.32 14.29 -8.38
C GLN A 107 -6.27 14.07 -9.48
N GLU A 108 -5.56 12.94 -9.46
CA GLU A 108 -4.58 12.64 -10.50
C GLU A 108 -5.28 12.56 -11.87
N PRO A 109 -4.84 13.34 -12.88
CA PRO A 109 -5.42 13.28 -14.21
C PRO A 109 -5.35 11.87 -14.78
N ALA A 110 -6.28 11.54 -15.68
CA ALA A 110 -6.26 10.29 -16.41
C ALA A 110 -4.87 10.01 -17.00
N PHE A 111 -4.41 8.77 -16.86
CA PHE A 111 -3.17 8.33 -17.48
C PHE A 111 -3.29 8.45 -18.99
N SER A 112 -2.22 8.94 -19.63
CA SER A 112 -2.11 8.91 -21.08
C SER A 112 -2.25 7.47 -21.58
N ARG A 113 -2.81 7.29 -22.78
CA ARG A 113 -2.94 5.97 -23.42
C ARG A 113 -1.68 5.11 -23.37
N ALA A 114 -0.49 5.69 -23.57
CA ALA A 114 0.78 4.96 -23.48
C ALA A 114 1.02 4.36 -22.09
N LYS A 115 0.83 5.16 -21.03
CA LYS A 115 0.90 4.70 -19.63
C LYS A 115 -0.17 3.66 -19.31
N THR A 116 -1.39 3.81 -19.86
CA THR A 116 -2.47 2.84 -19.66
C THR A 116 -2.12 1.48 -20.28
N VAL A 117 -1.59 1.46 -21.50
CA VAL A 117 -1.08 0.23 -22.14
C VAL A 117 0.04 -0.40 -21.30
N GLU A 118 1.00 0.42 -20.83
CA GLU A 118 2.10 -0.06 -19.99
C GLU A 118 1.57 -0.72 -18.70
N LEU A 119 0.69 -0.04 -17.98
CA LEU A 119 0.05 -0.55 -16.76
C LEU A 119 -0.68 -1.87 -17.02
N ILE A 120 -1.55 -1.93 -18.02
CA ILE A 120 -2.31 -3.14 -18.38
C ILE A 120 -1.34 -4.29 -18.71
N SER A 121 -0.27 -4.02 -19.45
CA SER A 121 0.70 -5.04 -19.83
C SER A 121 1.43 -5.64 -18.63
N VAL A 122 1.75 -4.81 -17.63
CA VAL A 122 2.41 -5.24 -16.40
C VAL A 122 1.42 -5.98 -15.50
N VAL A 123 0.21 -5.45 -15.32
CA VAL A 123 -0.85 -6.08 -14.51
C VAL A 123 -1.18 -7.48 -15.04
N ALA A 124 -1.34 -7.65 -16.35
CA ALA A 124 -1.65 -8.96 -16.94
C ALA A 124 -0.53 -9.98 -16.74
N LYS A 125 0.74 -9.56 -16.79
CA LYS A 125 1.89 -10.44 -16.51
C LYS A 125 1.95 -10.83 -15.04
N ILE A 126 1.65 -9.89 -14.13
CA ILE A 126 1.62 -10.16 -12.69
C ILE A 126 0.48 -11.12 -12.36
N GLU A 127 -0.72 -10.91 -12.92
CA GLU A 127 -1.87 -11.81 -12.75
C GLU A 127 -1.53 -13.23 -13.20
N ALA A 128 -1.09 -13.41 -14.44
CA ALA A 128 -0.72 -14.71 -15.00
C ALA A 128 0.33 -15.43 -14.14
N LEU A 129 1.34 -14.71 -13.64
CA LEU A 129 2.36 -15.28 -12.78
C LEU A 129 1.83 -15.64 -11.38
N LYS A 130 1.05 -14.76 -10.76
CA LYS A 130 0.55 -14.94 -9.38
C LYS A 130 -0.51 -16.02 -9.29
N GLU A 131 -1.32 -16.16 -10.34
CA GLU A 131 -2.42 -17.12 -10.42
C GLU A 131 -2.05 -18.40 -11.18
N GLU A 132 -0.78 -18.53 -11.60
CA GLU A 132 -0.24 -19.70 -12.30
C GLU A 132 -1.08 -20.11 -13.53
N MET A 133 -1.51 -19.12 -14.32
CA MET A 133 -2.41 -19.29 -15.46
C MET A 133 -1.83 -18.73 -16.77
N ASP A 134 -2.42 -19.11 -17.90
CA ASP A 134 -2.10 -18.45 -19.17
C ASP A 134 -2.64 -17.01 -19.14
N ILE A 135 -1.82 -16.06 -19.57
CA ILE A 135 -2.21 -14.64 -19.71
C ILE A 135 -3.43 -14.45 -20.62
N ARG A 136 -3.68 -15.39 -21.55
CA ARG A 136 -4.87 -15.40 -22.41
C ARG A 136 -6.16 -15.69 -21.65
N ASP A 137 -6.09 -16.42 -20.54
CA ASP A 137 -7.24 -16.74 -19.69
C ASP A 137 -7.53 -15.66 -18.64
N GLY A 138 -6.60 -14.71 -18.45
CA GLY A 138 -6.70 -13.65 -17.46
C GLY A 138 -7.72 -12.57 -17.80
N PHE A 139 -7.68 -11.45 -17.06
CA PHE A 139 -8.67 -10.37 -17.16
C PHE A 139 -8.80 -9.77 -18.58
N LEU A 140 -7.75 -9.87 -19.41
CA LEU A 140 -7.74 -9.36 -20.78
C LEU A 140 -8.81 -10.00 -21.68
N SER A 141 -9.23 -11.23 -21.37
CA SER A 141 -10.29 -11.93 -22.10
C SER A 141 -11.64 -11.21 -22.02
N ASN A 142 -11.84 -10.35 -21.01
CA ASN A 142 -13.02 -9.49 -20.88
C ASN A 142 -13.00 -8.29 -21.84
N PHE A 143 -11.87 -8.00 -22.47
CA PHE A 143 -11.69 -6.85 -23.38
C PHE A 143 -11.61 -7.27 -24.85
N ALA A 144 -10.99 -8.41 -25.14
CA ALA A 144 -10.78 -8.88 -26.51
C ALA A 144 -10.65 -10.40 -26.57
N ASP A 145 -10.88 -10.98 -27.76
CA ASP A 145 -10.54 -12.38 -28.02
C ASP A 145 -9.01 -12.57 -27.96
N THR A 146 -8.57 -13.17 -26.87
CA THR A 146 -7.17 -13.45 -26.56
C THR A 146 -6.67 -14.74 -27.20
N TYR A 147 -7.49 -15.59 -27.82
CA TYR A 147 -7.00 -16.84 -28.44
C TYR A 147 -6.82 -16.69 -29.95
N SER A 148 -7.72 -15.96 -30.60
CA SER A 148 -7.62 -15.66 -32.03
C SER A 148 -6.70 -14.45 -32.32
N GLY A 149 -6.52 -13.57 -31.33
CA GLY A 149 -5.72 -12.34 -31.43
C GLY A 149 -4.35 -12.41 -30.75
N SER A 150 -3.57 -11.34 -30.92
CA SER A 150 -2.35 -11.14 -30.13
C SER A 150 -2.66 -10.51 -28.77
N ILE A 151 -1.86 -10.85 -27.76
CA ILE A 151 -1.97 -10.24 -26.43
C ILE A 151 -1.72 -8.73 -26.49
N GLU A 152 -0.82 -8.29 -27.36
CA GLU A 152 -0.56 -6.87 -27.58
C GLU A 152 -1.81 -6.15 -28.07
N ARG A 153 -2.60 -6.77 -28.96
CA ARG A 153 -3.86 -6.20 -29.41
C ARG A 153 -4.86 -6.09 -28.26
N ALA A 154 -4.94 -7.09 -27.39
CA ALA A 154 -5.79 -7.06 -26.21
C ALA A 154 -5.40 -5.91 -25.26
N TYR A 155 -4.09 -5.67 -25.04
CA TYR A 155 -3.63 -4.49 -24.29
C TYR A 155 -4.13 -3.19 -24.89
N GLN A 156 -4.07 -3.05 -26.22
CA GLN A 156 -4.54 -1.84 -26.90
C GLN A 156 -6.05 -1.64 -26.74
N VAL A 157 -6.86 -2.71 -26.91
CA VAL A 157 -8.33 -2.62 -26.75
C VAL A 157 -8.69 -2.20 -25.33
N ALA A 158 -8.10 -2.87 -24.34
CA ALA A 158 -8.36 -2.55 -22.93
C ALA A 158 -7.95 -1.10 -22.62
N ALA A 159 -6.80 -0.64 -23.13
CA ALA A 159 -6.35 0.73 -22.94
C ALA A 159 -7.28 1.76 -23.59
N ASP A 160 -7.82 1.46 -24.78
CA ASP A 160 -8.75 2.37 -25.47
C ASP A 160 -10.01 2.60 -24.62
N LEU A 161 -10.59 1.53 -24.05
CA LEU A 161 -11.76 1.66 -23.16
C LEU A 161 -11.43 2.37 -21.85
N LEU A 162 -10.32 2.04 -21.19
CA LEU A 162 -9.93 2.72 -19.95
C LEU A 162 -9.58 4.20 -20.18
N CYS A 163 -9.17 4.60 -21.38
CA CYS A 163 -8.93 6.01 -21.68
C CYS A 163 -10.22 6.84 -21.84
N GLU A 164 -11.41 6.22 -21.78
CA GLU A 164 -12.69 6.93 -21.74
C GLU A 164 -13.01 7.48 -20.33
N GLU A 165 -12.31 7.01 -19.30
CA GLU A 165 -12.46 7.48 -17.92
C GLU A 165 -11.86 8.88 -17.71
N ASP A 166 -12.50 9.67 -16.85
CA ASP A 166 -12.15 11.08 -16.63
C ASP A 166 -10.85 11.28 -15.82
N ASP A 167 -10.49 10.31 -14.97
CA ASP A 167 -9.34 10.40 -14.06
C ASP A 167 -8.65 9.05 -13.82
N ALA A 168 -7.43 9.10 -13.26
CA ALA A 168 -6.62 7.90 -13.05
C ALA A 168 -7.26 6.92 -12.04
N LEU A 169 -8.01 7.42 -11.07
CA LEU A 169 -8.64 6.58 -10.06
C LEU A 169 -9.80 5.77 -10.65
N SER A 170 -10.56 6.38 -11.57
CA SER A 170 -11.62 5.74 -12.35
C SER A 170 -11.04 4.69 -13.29
N GLN A 171 -9.91 4.97 -13.95
CA GLN A 171 -9.15 3.98 -14.74
C GLN A 171 -8.76 2.75 -13.93
N ILE A 172 -8.21 2.97 -12.74
CA ILE A 172 -7.84 1.89 -11.81
C ILE A 172 -9.08 1.14 -11.32
N GLY A 173 -10.17 1.86 -11.02
CA GLY A 173 -11.45 1.29 -10.61
C GLY A 173 -12.05 0.36 -11.66
N SER A 174 -12.02 0.77 -12.94
CA SER A 174 -12.47 -0.01 -14.09
C SER A 174 -11.56 -1.20 -14.39
N LEU A 175 -10.24 -1.06 -14.21
CA LEU A 175 -9.31 -2.19 -14.28
C LEU A 175 -9.62 -3.24 -13.21
N ILE A 176 -9.78 -2.85 -11.94
CA ILE A 176 -10.18 -3.80 -10.89
C ILE A 176 -11.57 -4.38 -11.19
N GLY A 177 -12.47 -3.57 -11.75
CA GLY A 177 -13.81 -3.99 -12.18
C GLY A 177 -13.82 -5.02 -13.31
N SER A 178 -12.72 -5.18 -14.06
CA SER A 178 -12.58 -6.19 -15.11
C SER A 178 -12.20 -7.57 -14.58
N GLY A 179 -12.07 -7.75 -13.25
CA GLY A 179 -11.85 -9.04 -12.61
C GLY A 179 -10.47 -9.25 -11.99
N VAL A 180 -9.50 -8.35 -12.23
CA VAL A 180 -8.17 -8.45 -11.61
C VAL A 180 -8.17 -7.87 -10.19
N SER A 181 -7.50 -8.54 -9.26
CA SER A 181 -7.48 -8.12 -7.85
C SER A 181 -6.76 -6.77 -7.64
N ALA A 182 -7.21 -6.00 -6.64
CA ALA A 182 -6.57 -4.73 -6.28
C ALA A 182 -5.09 -4.88 -5.92
N ASP A 183 -4.69 -6.00 -5.29
CA ASP A 183 -3.29 -6.26 -4.95
C ASP A 183 -2.40 -6.40 -6.19
N ILE A 184 -2.91 -7.05 -7.25
CA ILE A 184 -2.22 -7.16 -8.54
C ILE A 184 -2.15 -5.79 -9.21
N VAL A 185 -3.25 -5.03 -9.23
CA VAL A 185 -3.27 -3.69 -9.83
C VAL A 185 -2.31 -2.73 -9.12
N ASN A 186 -2.28 -2.73 -7.80
CA ASN A 186 -1.32 -1.96 -7.00
C ASN A 186 0.13 -2.35 -7.30
N SER A 187 0.41 -3.65 -7.49
CA SER A 187 1.74 -4.11 -7.89
C SER A 187 2.12 -3.60 -9.29
N GLY A 188 1.14 -3.55 -10.21
CA GLY A 188 1.31 -2.96 -11.53
C GLY A 188 1.52 -1.45 -11.50
N LEU A 189 0.78 -0.70 -10.67
CA LEU A 189 0.97 0.74 -10.50
C LEU A 189 2.39 1.08 -10.03
N TYR A 190 2.92 0.31 -9.10
CA TYR A 190 4.30 0.45 -8.64
C TYR A 190 5.31 0.10 -9.73
N GLN A 191 5.18 -1.06 -10.37
CA GLN A 191 6.17 -1.55 -11.33
C GLN A 191 6.16 -0.76 -12.65
N ALA A 192 4.99 -0.34 -13.14
CA ALA A 192 4.84 0.38 -14.39
C ALA A 192 5.03 1.89 -14.22
N LEU A 193 4.39 2.47 -13.20
CA LEU A 193 4.24 3.93 -13.10
C LEU A 193 4.95 4.52 -11.87
N GLY A 194 5.49 3.68 -10.99
CA GLY A 194 6.23 4.09 -9.79
C GLY A 194 5.35 4.62 -8.67
N PHE A 195 4.02 4.51 -8.74
CA PHE A 195 3.14 4.90 -7.65
C PHE A 195 3.15 3.85 -6.55
N ASP A 196 3.38 4.26 -5.30
CA ASP A 196 3.47 3.36 -4.15
C ASP A 196 2.39 3.60 -3.09
N GLY A 197 1.42 4.46 -3.34
CA GLY A 197 0.33 4.74 -2.42
C GLY A 197 -0.64 5.76 -3.00
N PHE A 198 -1.66 6.11 -2.22
CA PHE A 198 -2.61 7.16 -2.58
C PHE A 198 -2.69 8.22 -1.47
N LEU A 199 -3.03 9.45 -1.87
CA LEU A 199 -3.23 10.58 -0.98
C LEU A 199 -4.48 11.37 -1.36
N ALA A 200 -5.42 11.49 -0.42
CA ALA A 200 -6.56 12.37 -0.50
C ALA A 200 -6.53 13.43 0.62
N LYS A 201 -6.99 14.64 0.31
CA LYS A 201 -7.21 15.69 1.31
C LYS A 201 -8.67 15.64 1.74
N GLY A 202 -8.94 15.10 2.91
CA GLY A 202 -10.27 14.78 3.39
C GLY A 202 -10.98 13.72 2.54
N PHE A 203 -12.19 13.36 2.94
CA PHE A 203 -13.02 12.41 2.20
C PHE A 203 -13.29 12.90 0.78
N SER A 204 -13.10 12.02 -0.20
CA SER A 204 -13.26 12.30 -1.63
C SER A 204 -12.48 13.55 -2.11
N GLY A 205 -11.34 13.84 -1.47
CA GLY A 205 -10.52 15.00 -1.83
C GLY A 205 -11.14 16.38 -1.53
N MET A 206 -12.24 16.44 -0.76
CA MET A 206 -12.98 17.69 -0.52
C MET A 206 -12.33 18.63 0.50
N GLY A 207 -11.38 18.16 1.31
CA GLY A 207 -10.66 18.95 2.32
C GLY A 207 -11.51 19.45 3.49
N LYS A 208 -12.72 18.92 3.68
CA LYS A 208 -13.67 19.38 4.72
C LYS A 208 -13.58 18.62 6.05
N SER A 209 -13.25 17.33 6.00
CA SER A 209 -13.14 16.42 7.15
C SER A 209 -12.31 15.20 6.78
N GLY A 210 -11.67 14.53 7.74
CA GLY A 210 -10.84 13.36 7.49
C GLY A 210 -9.34 13.63 7.43
N GLY A 211 -8.90 14.87 7.63
CA GLY A 211 -7.50 15.26 7.60
C GLY A 211 -6.83 14.94 6.26
N GLN A 212 -5.59 14.49 6.30
CA GLN A 212 -4.98 13.80 5.16
C GLN A 212 -5.31 12.31 5.27
N ILE A 213 -5.86 11.74 4.20
CA ILE A 213 -6.12 10.31 4.07
C ILE A 213 -5.00 9.71 3.22
N TRP A 214 -4.19 8.86 3.84
CA TRP A 214 -3.11 8.12 3.21
C TRP A 214 -3.54 6.67 3.00
N ILE A 215 -3.28 6.13 1.82
CA ILE A 215 -3.62 4.74 1.50
C ILE A 215 -2.34 4.00 1.13
N ALA A 216 -1.93 3.06 1.98
CA ALA A 216 -0.80 2.18 1.70
C ALA A 216 -1.27 0.98 0.87
N MET A 217 -0.47 0.56 -0.12
CA MET A 217 -0.83 -0.52 -1.02
C MET A 217 -0.32 -1.89 -0.56
N LYS A 218 0.72 -1.91 0.27
CA LYS A 218 1.38 -3.13 0.77
C LYS A 218 1.62 -3.07 2.28
N PRO A 219 1.53 -4.22 2.99
CA PRO A 219 1.74 -4.26 4.44
C PRO A 219 3.11 -3.76 4.90
N GLN A 220 4.15 -4.01 4.11
CA GLN A 220 5.54 -3.62 4.38
C GLN A 220 5.74 -2.10 4.50
N GLN A 221 4.81 -1.32 3.96
CA GLN A 221 4.81 0.14 4.03
C GLN A 221 4.33 0.67 5.39
N ILE A 222 3.87 -0.21 6.29
CA ILE A 222 3.19 0.17 7.52
C ILE A 222 3.95 -0.39 8.72
N LYS A 223 4.37 0.48 9.64
CA LYS A 223 5.05 0.07 10.87
C LYS A 223 4.46 0.77 12.08
N SER A 224 4.23 0.03 13.16
CA SER A 224 3.68 0.54 14.41
C SER A 224 4.57 1.65 14.98
N ALA A 225 3.97 2.73 15.45
CA ALA A 225 4.67 3.79 16.17
C ALA A 225 4.83 3.47 17.66
N THR A 226 4.06 2.52 18.19
CA THR A 226 3.94 2.26 19.63
C THR A 226 4.29 0.83 20.04
N GLU A 227 4.18 -0.14 19.14
CA GLU A 227 4.41 -1.57 19.41
C GLU A 227 5.58 -2.17 18.61
N ASN A 228 6.29 -1.34 17.84
CA ASN A 228 7.39 -1.83 17.02
C ASN A 228 8.62 -2.20 17.87
N CYS A 229 9.30 -3.29 17.53
CA CYS A 229 10.45 -3.81 18.27
C CYS A 229 11.80 -3.16 17.88
N GLY A 230 11.79 -2.17 16.99
CA GLY A 230 12.97 -1.42 16.54
C GLY A 230 13.63 -1.96 15.27
N LEU A 231 13.08 -3.01 14.63
CA LEU A 231 13.70 -3.62 13.46
C LEU A 231 13.42 -2.85 12.16
N PHE A 232 12.21 -2.31 12.00
CA PHE A 232 11.71 -1.65 10.79
C PHE A 232 12.13 -2.40 9.52
N ASP A 233 11.84 -3.70 9.50
CA ASP A 233 12.25 -4.56 8.40
C ASP A 233 11.38 -4.26 7.15
N PRO A 234 11.97 -3.78 6.05
CA PRO A 234 11.23 -3.44 4.83
C PRO A 234 10.60 -4.64 4.14
N GLU A 235 11.05 -5.87 4.41
CA GLU A 235 10.49 -7.08 3.79
C GLU A 235 9.40 -7.73 4.64
N ASN A 236 9.36 -7.42 5.94
CA ASN A 236 8.44 -8.06 6.88
C ASN A 236 7.06 -7.36 6.89
N PRO A 237 5.96 -8.07 6.55
CA PRO A 237 4.61 -7.50 6.57
C PRO A 237 4.06 -7.27 7.98
N ASN A 238 4.67 -7.84 9.02
CA ASN A 238 4.27 -7.58 10.40
C ASN A 238 4.59 -6.12 10.77
N PHE A 239 3.58 -5.37 11.18
CA PHE A 239 3.75 -3.94 11.47
C PHE A 239 4.57 -3.67 12.75
N LYS A 240 4.70 -4.67 13.64
CA LYS A 240 5.55 -4.59 14.85
C LYS A 240 7.03 -4.85 14.57
N SER A 241 7.39 -5.30 13.35
CA SER A 241 8.78 -5.59 12.96
C SER A 241 9.50 -4.34 12.50
#